data_AF-A0A7G6E6N1-F1
#
_entry.id   AF-A0A7G6E6N1-F1
#
_cell.length_a   1.000
_cell.length_b   1.000
_cell.length_c   1.000
_cell.angle_alpha   90.00
_cell.angle_beta   90.00
_cell.angle_gamma   90.00
#
_symmetry.space_group_name_H-M   'P 1'
#
loop_
_entity.id
_entity.type
_entity.pdbx_description
1 polymer ?
#
loop_
_entity_poly.entity_id
_entity_poly.type
_entity_poly.pdbx_seq_one_letter_code
_entity_poly.pdbx_strand_id
1 'polypeptide(L)'
;MAVVQDEVLDAFITELRERALSEFRRIEKENQDRYERVRELSMKLRDILSHFSEEDRETIESYMEEKDSLTSDELDYVYLQGIIHCCKMLKMLKII
;
A
#
# COMPACT_ATOMS: atom_id res chain seq x y z
N MET A 1 -30.48 19.96 -17.23
CA MET A 1 -29.50 18.91 -17.59
C MET A 1 -28.27 18.91 -16.69
N ALA A 2 -27.78 20.06 -16.18
CA ALA A 2 -26.64 20.11 -15.24
C ALA A 2 -26.91 19.44 -13.87
N VAL A 3 -28.10 19.64 -13.30
CA VAL A 3 -28.48 19.10 -11.96
C VAL A 3 -28.39 17.57 -11.89
N VAL A 4 -28.79 16.87 -12.96
CA VAL A 4 -28.74 15.39 -13.02
C VAL A 4 -27.30 14.88 -13.11
N GLN A 5 -26.39 15.65 -13.73
CA GLN A 5 -24.97 15.26 -13.82
C GLN A 5 -24.27 15.40 -12.47
N ASP A 6 -24.55 16.46 -11.72
CA ASP A 6 -23.97 16.67 -10.39
C ASP A 6 -24.47 15.60 -9.39
N GLU A 7 -25.76 15.27 -9.40
CA GLU A 7 -26.32 14.22 -8.52
C GLU A 7 -25.73 12.83 -8.83
N VAL A 8 -25.50 12.51 -10.11
CA VAL A 8 -24.88 11.24 -10.51
C VAL A 8 -23.40 11.19 -10.12
N LEU A 9 -22.67 12.30 -10.27
CA LEU A 9 -21.28 12.39 -9.84
C LEU A 9 -21.15 12.25 -8.32
N ASP A 10 -22.03 12.90 -7.57
CA ASP A 10 -22.00 12.88 -6.10
C ASP A 10 -22.36 11.49 -5.56
N ALA A 11 -23.35 10.83 -6.15
CA ALA A 11 -23.68 9.44 -5.84
C ALA A 11 -22.51 8.48 -6.14
N PHE A 12 -21.86 8.66 -7.30
CA PHE A 12 -20.71 7.84 -7.70
C PHE A 12 -19.50 8.02 -6.77
N ILE A 13 -19.18 9.27 -6.42
CA ILE A 13 -18.09 9.59 -5.48
C ILE A 13 -18.39 9.01 -4.09
N THR A 14 -19.64 9.12 -3.64
CA THR A 14 -20.08 8.58 -2.35
C THR A 14 -19.93 7.06 -2.31
N GLU A 15 -20.36 6.35 -3.35
CA GLU A 15 -20.24 4.89 -3.43
C GLU A 15 -18.77 4.43 -3.47
N LEU A 16 -17.92 5.10 -4.26
CA LEU A 16 -16.49 4.83 -4.29
C LEU A 16 -15.84 5.04 -2.92
N ARG A 17 -16.20 6.11 -2.22
CA ARG A 17 -15.68 6.42 -0.88
C ARG A 17 -16.08 5.35 0.13
N GLU A 18 -17.35 4.96 0.17
CA GLU A 18 -17.82 3.94 1.12
C GLU A 18 -17.18 2.58 0.86
N ARG A 19 -17.03 2.21 -0.42
CA ARG A 19 -16.33 0.98 -0.80
C ARG A 19 -14.86 1.01 -0.37
N ALA A 20 -14.15 2.10 -0.63
CA ALA A 20 -12.76 2.28 -0.21
C ALA A 20 -12.62 2.22 1.33
N LEU A 21 -13.53 2.87 2.07
CA LEU A 21 -13.53 2.82 3.54
C LEU A 21 -13.83 1.42 4.09
N SER A 22 -14.75 0.68 3.45
CA SER A 22 -15.04 -0.70 3.82
C SER A 22 -13.83 -1.61 3.58
N GLU A 23 -13.17 -1.48 2.44
CA GLU A 23 -11.96 -2.23 2.12
C GLU A 23 -10.82 -1.86 3.08
N PHE A 24 -10.63 -0.57 3.36
CA PHE A 24 -9.63 -0.09 4.32
C PHE A 24 -9.82 -0.68 5.70
N ARG A 25 -11.04 -0.64 6.27
CA ARG A 25 -11.33 -1.22 7.60
C ARG A 25 -11.10 -2.73 7.66
N ARG A 26 -11.43 -3.46 6.58
CA ARG A 26 -11.15 -4.90 6.50
C ARG A 26 -9.65 -5.16 6.48
N ILE A 27 -8.93 -4.44 5.62
CA ILE A 27 -7.49 -4.54 5.45
C ILE A 27 -6.76 -4.12 6.73
N GLU A 28 -7.23 -3.11 7.45
CA GLU A 28 -6.63 -2.62 8.70
C GLU A 28 -6.55 -3.73 9.75
N LYS A 29 -7.65 -4.46 9.95
CA LYS A 29 -7.67 -5.59 10.88
C LYS A 29 -6.74 -6.72 10.41
N GLU A 30 -6.81 -7.10 9.14
CA GLU A 30 -5.93 -8.12 8.57
C GLU A 30 -4.45 -7.72 8.63
N ASN A 31 -4.16 -6.43 8.47
CA ASN A 31 -2.81 -5.87 8.55
C ASN A 31 -2.29 -5.87 9.98
N GLN A 32 -3.12 -5.55 10.97
CA GLN A 32 -2.72 -5.62 12.38
C GLN A 32 -2.27 -7.05 12.74
N ASP A 33 -3.05 -8.07 12.38
CA ASP A 33 -2.68 -9.48 12.59
C ASP A 33 -1.40 -9.87 11.82
N ARG A 34 -1.12 -9.22 10.69
CA ARG A 34 0.12 -9.43 9.93
C ARG A 34 1.30 -8.74 10.60
N TYR A 35 1.16 -7.53 11.13
CA TYR A 35 2.23 -6.83 11.84
C TYR A 35 2.67 -7.60 13.09
N GLU A 36 1.72 -8.16 13.85
CA GLU A 36 2.04 -9.01 15.00
C GLU A 36 2.83 -10.25 14.58
N ARG A 37 2.39 -10.94 13.51
CA ARG A 37 3.13 -12.09 12.95
C ARG A 37 4.52 -11.72 12.44
N VAL A 38 4.66 -10.59 11.75
CA VAL A 38 5.97 -10.10 11.29
C VAL A 38 6.89 -9.82 12.47
N ARG A 39 6.38 -9.23 13.55
CA ARG A 39 7.15 -9.01 14.78
C ARG A 39 7.62 -10.32 15.41
N GLU A 40 6.76 -11.33 15.50
CA GLU A 40 7.16 -12.65 16.02
C GLU A 40 8.20 -13.33 15.13
N LEU A 41 8.03 -13.25 13.80
CA LEU A 41 8.95 -13.82 12.84
C LEU A 41 10.31 -13.12 12.86
N SER A 42 10.34 -11.79 13.03
CA SER A 42 11.60 -11.03 13.09
C SER A 42 12.41 -11.38 14.34
N MET A 43 11.75 -11.62 15.48
CA MET A 43 12.42 -12.12 16.69
C MET A 43 13.04 -13.50 16.45
N LYS A 44 12.28 -14.44 15.89
CA LYS A 44 12.79 -15.79 15.57
C LYS A 44 13.92 -15.75 14.55
N LEU A 45 13.81 -14.90 13.55
CA LEU A 45 14.83 -14.72 12.52
C LEU A 45 16.14 -14.20 13.13
N ARG A 46 16.06 -13.24 14.06
CA ARG A 46 17.25 -12.73 14.76
C ARG A 46 17.97 -13.83 15.55
N ASP A 47 17.23 -14.70 16.22
CA ASP A 47 17.81 -15.87 16.91
C ASP A 47 18.48 -16.82 15.91
N ILE A 48 17.82 -17.12 14.78
CA ILE A 48 18.41 -17.96 13.71
C ILE A 48 19.71 -17.35 13.19
N LEU A 49 19.71 -16.06 12.86
CA LEU A 49 20.87 -15.33 12.35
C LEU A 49 22.04 -15.28 13.34
N SER A 50 21.76 -15.39 14.65
CA SER A 50 22.82 -15.44 15.68
C SER A 50 23.70 -16.69 15.59
N HIS A 51 23.25 -17.73 14.90
CA HIS A 51 24.02 -18.96 14.68
C HIS A 51 24.90 -18.95 13.43
N PHE A 52 24.80 -17.91 12.59
CA PHE A 52 25.59 -17.77 11.38
C PHE A 52 26.92 -17.03 11.64
N SER A 53 27.83 -17.13 10.68
CA SER A 53 29.00 -16.26 10.64
C SER A 53 28.57 -14.80 10.43
N GLU A 54 29.44 -13.86 10.79
CA GLU A 54 29.16 -12.43 10.59
C GLU A 54 28.95 -12.08 9.11
N GLU A 55 29.77 -12.66 8.22
CA GLU A 55 29.69 -12.46 6.78
C GLU A 55 28.39 -13.02 6.18
N ASP A 56 27.98 -14.23 6.57
CA ASP A 56 26.72 -14.81 6.11
C ASP A 56 25.52 -14.01 6.62
N ARG A 57 25.58 -13.57 7.89
CA ARG A 57 24.52 -12.72 8.47
C ARG A 57 24.40 -11.41 7.72
N GLU A 58 25.50 -10.70 7.51
CA GLU A 58 25.51 -9.42 6.79
C GLU A 58 24.98 -9.57 5.36
N THR A 59 25.33 -10.67 4.68
CA THR A 59 24.82 -10.97 3.34
C THR A 59 23.30 -11.14 3.33
N ILE A 60 22.76 -11.88 4.30
CA ILE A 60 21.31 -12.13 4.40
C ILE A 60 20.56 -10.85 4.78
N GLU A 61 21.06 -10.09 5.76
CA GLU A 61 20.46 -8.83 6.19
C GLU A 61 20.45 -7.82 5.04
N SER A 62 21.57 -7.66 4.33
CA SER A 62 21.66 -6.77 3.16
C SER A 62 20.68 -7.16 2.04
N TYR A 63 20.52 -8.46 1.76
CA TYR A 63 19.55 -8.93 0.77
C TYR A 63 18.11 -8.59 1.19
N MET A 64 17.78 -8.73 2.47
CA MET A 64 16.44 -8.40 2.98
C MET A 64 16.15 -6.91 2.87
N GLU A 65 17.10 -6.07 3.28
CA GLU A 65 16.96 -4.60 3.18
C GLU A 65 16.77 -4.14 1.73
N GLU A 66 17.58 -4.64 0.80
CA GLU A 66 17.48 -4.28 -0.62
C GLU A 66 16.13 -4.72 -1.21
N LYS A 67 15.66 -5.92 -0.85
CA LYS A 67 14.37 -6.43 -1.31
C LYS A 67 13.20 -5.61 -0.78
N ASP A 68 13.24 -5.22 0.50
CA ASP A 68 12.20 -4.40 1.11
C ASP A 68 12.20 -2.99 0.50
N SER A 69 13.39 -2.41 0.26
CA SER A 69 13.55 -1.13 -0.44
C SER A 69 12.94 -1.17 -1.85
N LEU A 70 13.25 -2.21 -2.63
CA LEU A 70 12.71 -2.36 -3.98
C LEU A 70 11.18 -2.40 -3.98
N THR A 71 10.59 -3.11 -3.01
CA THR A 71 9.14 -3.19 -2.86
C THR A 71 8.55 -1.81 -2.51
N SER A 72 9.24 -1.02 -1.68
CA SER A 72 8.82 0.35 -1.35
C SER A 72 8.83 1.25 -2.58
N ASP A 73 9.90 1.22 -3.37
CA ASP A 73 10.04 2.03 -4.58
C ASP A 73 8.94 1.72 -5.62
N GLU A 74 8.61 0.44 -5.79
CA GLU A 74 7.52 0.00 -6.66
C GLU A 74 6.16 0.53 -6.18
N LEU A 75 5.89 0.49 -4.87
CA LEU A 75 4.66 1.02 -4.29
C LEU A 75 4.53 2.53 -4.47
N ASP A 76 5.62 3.27 -4.24
CA ASP A 76 5.66 4.72 -4.43
C ASP A 76 5.40 5.10 -5.90
N TYR A 77 5.99 4.34 -6.84
CA TYR A 77 5.72 4.53 -8.26
C TYR A 77 4.24 4.30 -8.60
N VAL A 78 3.64 3.21 -8.12
CA VAL A 78 2.22 2.89 -8.37
C VAL A 78 1.31 3.96 -7.77
N TYR A 79 1.60 4.44 -6.56
CA TYR A 79 0.86 5.51 -5.92
C TYR A 79 0.90 6.81 -6.75
N LEU A 80 2.10 7.20 -7.22
CA LEU A 80 2.26 8.36 -8.09
C LEU A 80 1.51 8.20 -9.42
N GLN A 81 1.57 7.02 -10.06
CA GLN A 81 0.79 6.74 -11.27
C GLN A 81 -0.72 6.87 -11.02
N GLY A 82 -1.20 6.40 -9.86
CA GLY A 82 -2.58 6.58 -9.43
C GLY A 82 -2.99 8.05 -9.42
N ILE A 83 -2.19 8.91 -8.79
CA ILE A 83 -2.43 10.37 -8.75
C ILE A 83 -2.47 10.96 -10.17
N ILE A 84 -1.51 10.59 -11.02
CA ILE A 84 -1.43 11.07 -12.41
C ILE A 84 -2.70 10.68 -13.18
N HIS A 85 -3.18 9.45 -13.01
CA HIS A 85 -4.40 8.97 -13.66
C HIS A 85 -5.66 9.68 -13.15
N CYS A 86 -5.77 9.94 -11.85
CA CYS A 86 -6.85 10.76 -11.30
C CYS A 86 -6.87 12.16 -11.93
N CYS A 87 -5.71 12.83 -12.01
CA CYS A 87 -5.60 14.14 -12.65
C CYS A 87 -6.00 14.11 -14.14
N LYS A 88 -5.60 13.08 -14.89
CA LYS A 88 -6.02 12.91 -16.31
C LYS A 88 -7.53 12.74 -16.42
N MET A 89 -8.14 11.93 -15.56
CA MET A 89 -9.59 11.71 -15.54
C MET A 89 -10.34 13.01 -15.25
N LEU A 90 -9.93 13.77 -14.22
CA LEU A 90 -10.58 15.04 -13.87
C LEU A 90 -10.53 16.07 -15.02
N LYS A 91 -9.40 16.13 -15.75
CA LYS A 91 -9.27 16.96 -16.96
C LYS A 91 -10.21 16.50 -18.08
N MET A 92 -10.33 15.18 -18.31
CA MET A 92 -11.26 14.64 -19.32
C MET A 92 -12.71 14.99 -19.00
N LEU A 93 -13.06 15.01 -17.71
CA LEU A 93 -14.38 15.40 -17.22
C LEU A 93 -14.60 16.93 -17.17
N LYS A 94 -13.58 17.73 -17.53
CA LYS A 94 -13.60 19.21 -17.49
C LYS A 94 -13.91 19.79 -16.09
N ILE A 95 -13.51 19.06 -15.04
CA ILE A 95 -13.65 19.51 -13.65
C ILE A 95 -12.51 20.46 -13.28
N ILE A 96 -11.29 20.16 -13.77
CA ILE A 96 -10.08 20.99 -13.67
C ILE A 96 -9.44 21.23 -15.03
#